data_AF-G7VFD3-F1
#
_entry.id   AF-G7VFD3-F1
#
_cell.length_a   1.000
_cell.length_b   1.000
_cell.length_c   1.000
_cell.angle_alpha   90.00
_cell.angle_beta   90.00
_cell.angle_gamma   90.00
#
_symmetry.space_group_name_H-M   'P 1'
#
loop_
_entity.id
_entity.type
_entity.pdbx_description
1 polymer ?
#
loop_
_entity_poly.entity_id
_entity_poly.type
_entity_poly.pdbx_seq_one_letter_code
_entity_poly.pdbx_strand_id
1 'polypeptide(L)'
;MPTLFILGGGPQALRRAKECGAVHIDRYAEVKPEEVDGGVQAHVEDPGLALILLDAAEKIYIYPEFAQLLPSLPRDKVVVVAPEGHPLCAEYRCGEPCS
;
A
#
# COMPACT_ATOMS: atom_id res chain seq x y z
N MET A 1 5.77 13.81 -8.37
CA MET A 1 6.16 12.46 -7.89
C MET A 1 4.90 11.83 -7.30
N PRO A 2 4.59 10.56 -7.54
CA PRO A 2 3.45 9.95 -6.85
C PRO A 2 3.76 9.90 -5.36
N THR A 3 2.90 10.53 -4.55
CA THR A 3 3.07 10.68 -3.11
C THR A 3 2.17 9.74 -2.31
N LEU A 4 1.37 8.94 -2.99
CA LEU A 4 0.46 7.96 -2.42
C LEU A 4 0.95 6.55 -2.75
N PHE A 5 1.05 5.71 -1.73
CA PHE A 5 1.42 4.31 -1.85
C PHE A 5 0.32 3.41 -1.31
N ILE A 6 0.10 2.28 -1.96
CA ILE A 6 -0.83 1.23 -1.51
C ILE A 6 -0.04 -0.08 -1.39
N LEU A 7 -0.07 -0.70 -0.21
CA LEU A 7 0.65 -1.94 0.10
C LEU A 7 -0.33 -3.10 0.31
N GLY A 8 -0.27 -4.13 -0.53
CA GLY A 8 -1.18 -5.28 -0.49
C GLY A 8 -2.52 -5.05 -1.19
N GLY A 9 -3.49 -5.95 -0.96
CA GLY A 9 -4.85 -5.87 -1.48
C GLY A 9 -5.03 -6.36 -2.93
N GLY A 10 -3.97 -6.89 -3.52
CA GLY A 10 -3.98 -7.62 -4.78
C GLY A 10 -4.50 -6.82 -5.98
N PRO A 11 -5.12 -7.49 -6.97
CA PRO A 11 -5.60 -6.85 -8.19
C PRO A 11 -6.63 -5.73 -7.96
N GLN A 12 -7.40 -5.79 -6.86
CA GLN A 12 -8.36 -4.73 -6.54
C GLN A 12 -7.65 -3.45 -6.09
N ALA A 13 -6.67 -3.57 -5.20
CA ALA A 13 -5.85 -2.45 -4.76
C ALA A 13 -5.05 -1.83 -5.92
N LEU A 14 -4.57 -2.65 -6.85
CA LEU A 14 -3.92 -2.14 -8.07
C LEU A 14 -4.86 -1.29 -8.91
N ARG A 15 -6.08 -1.76 -9.16
CA ARG A 15 -7.09 -1.00 -9.91
C ARG A 15 -7.35 0.36 -9.23
N ARG A 16 -7.49 0.34 -7.90
CA ARG A 16 -7.67 1.55 -7.11
C ARG A 16 -6.45 2.46 -7.18
N ALA A 17 -5.24 1.92 -7.13
CA ALA A 17 -4.02 2.69 -7.26
C ALA A 17 -3.99 3.50 -8.58
N LYS A 18 -4.40 2.87 -9.69
CA LYS A 18 -4.51 3.55 -11.00
C LYS A 18 -5.51 4.70 -10.99
N GLU A 19 -6.69 4.48 -10.40
CA GLU A 19 -7.72 5.52 -10.28
C GLU A 19 -7.22 6.76 -9.52
N CYS A 20 -6.30 6.57 -8.58
CA CYS A 20 -5.82 7.62 -7.68
C CYS A 20 -4.42 8.17 -8.02
N GLY A 21 -3.77 7.65 -9.06
CA GLY A 21 -2.37 7.96 -9.34
C GLY A 21 -1.39 7.54 -8.23
N ALA A 22 -1.68 6.44 -7.54
CA ALA A 22 -0.84 5.88 -6.48
C ALA A 22 0.11 4.80 -6.99
N VAL A 23 1.20 4.57 -6.27
CA VAL A 23 2.11 3.44 -6.47
C VAL A 23 1.57 2.24 -5.71
N HIS A 24 1.40 1.09 -6.38
CA HIS A 24 0.99 -0.16 -5.73
C HIS A 24 2.20 -1.05 -5.45
N ILE A 25 2.25 -1.69 -4.29
CA ILE A 25 3.32 -2.61 -3.93
C ILE A 25 2.65 -3.85 -3.35
N ASP A 26 2.96 -5.00 -3.94
CA ASP A 26 2.32 -6.26 -3.54
C ASP A 26 3.20 -7.46 -3.89
N ARG A 27 2.88 -8.62 -3.31
CA ARG A 27 3.50 -9.89 -3.64
C ARG A 27 2.72 -10.60 -4.73
N TYR A 28 3.10 -10.36 -5.98
CA TYR A 28 2.60 -11.12 -7.11
C TYR A 28 3.47 -12.34 -7.40
N ALA A 29 2.87 -13.51 -7.61
CA ALA A 29 3.62 -14.70 -8.05
C ALA A 29 4.20 -14.54 -9.46
N GLU A 30 3.49 -13.80 -10.32
CA GLU A 30 3.90 -13.47 -11.69
C GLU A 30 3.60 -11.99 -11.94
N VAL A 31 4.57 -11.26 -12.49
CA VAL A 31 4.36 -9.87 -12.92
C VAL A 31 3.60 -9.88 -14.24
N LYS A 32 2.48 -9.15 -14.32
CA LYS A 32 1.69 -9.01 -15.53
C LYS A 32 1.94 -7.62 -16.14
N PRO A 33 2.73 -7.50 -17.22
CA PRO A 33 3.11 -6.20 -17.78
C PRO A 33 1.92 -5.30 -18.15
N GLU A 34 0.81 -5.91 -18.58
CA GLU A 34 -0.45 -5.25 -18.93
C GLU A 34 -1.08 -4.51 -17.74
N GLU A 35 -0.82 -5.00 -16.53
CA GLU A 35 -1.33 -4.44 -15.30
C GLU A 35 -0.44 -3.31 -14.76
N VAL A 36 0.78 -3.13 -15.29
CA VAL A 36 1.76 -2.10 -14.90
C VAL A 36 1.45 -0.72 -15.51
N ASP A 37 0.59 -0.64 -16.53
CA ASP A 37 0.28 0.64 -17.15
C ASP A 37 -0.54 1.53 -16.19
N GLY A 38 0.06 2.62 -15.70
CA GLY A 38 -0.51 3.53 -14.70
C GLY A 38 -0.32 3.17 -13.22
N GLY A 39 0.39 2.08 -12.91
CA GLY A 39 0.71 1.68 -11.53
C GLY A 39 1.99 0.86 -11.49
N VAL A 40 2.94 1.24 -10.63
CA VAL A 40 4.13 0.41 -10.41
C VAL A 40 3.65 -0.89 -9.75
N GLN A 41 4.05 -2.05 -10.27
CA GLN A 41 4.00 -3.32 -9.53
C GLN A 41 5.42 -3.60 -9.06
N ALA A 42 5.70 -3.43 -7.78
CA ALA A 42 6.95 -3.88 -7.20
C ALA A 42 6.73 -5.27 -6.59
N HIS A 43 7.19 -6.32 -7.26
CA HIS A 43 7.35 -7.62 -6.62
C HIS A 43 8.47 -7.49 -5.59
N VAL A 44 8.15 -7.70 -4.32
CA VAL A 44 9.13 -7.63 -3.25
C VAL A 44 9.17 -8.95 -2.50
N GLU A 45 10.22 -9.75 -2.74
CA GLU A 45 10.49 -10.96 -1.96
C GLU A 45 10.73 -10.61 -0.49
N ASP A 46 11.45 -9.50 -0.25
CA ASP A 46 11.67 -8.91 1.08
C ASP A 46 10.86 -7.61 1.26
N PRO A 47 9.77 -7.62 2.05
CA PRO A 47 8.96 -6.45 2.34
C PRO A 47 9.73 -5.22 2.85
N GLY A 48 10.93 -5.40 3.43
CA GLY A 48 11.80 -4.31 3.87
C GLY A 48 12.29 -3.41 2.72
N LEU A 49 12.41 -3.92 1.49
CA LEU A 49 12.77 -3.10 0.33
C LEU A 49 11.66 -2.12 -0.07
N ALA A 50 10.41 -2.40 0.28
CA ALA A 50 9.31 -1.45 0.08
C ALA A 50 9.54 -0.16 0.89
N LEU A 51 10.22 -0.24 2.04
CA LEU A 51 10.48 0.93 2.90
C LEU A 51 11.33 2.00 2.20
N ILE A 52 12.26 1.61 1.33
CA ILE A 52 13.10 2.57 0.57
C ILE A 52 12.25 3.44 -0.35
N LEU A 53 11.18 2.88 -0.92
CA LEU A 53 10.26 3.61 -1.80
C LEU A 53 9.34 4.56 -1.01
N LEU A 54 9.12 4.29 0.28
CA LEU A 54 8.13 4.97 1.11
C LEU A 54 8.66 6.22 1.83
N ASP A 55 9.97 6.47 1.82
CA ASP A 55 10.57 7.66 2.46
C ASP A 55 10.02 8.97 1.84
N ALA A 56 9.72 8.94 0.55
CA ALA A 56 9.12 10.06 -0.19
C ALA A 56 7.58 10.09 -0.16
N ALA A 57 6.92 9.16 0.52
CA ALA A 57 5.45 9.10 0.57
C ALA A 57 4.87 10.26 1.39
N GLU A 58 3.77 10.86 0.91
CA GLU A 58 2.89 11.72 1.71
C GLU A 58 1.84 10.87 2.45
N LYS A 59 1.38 9.78 1.83
CA LYS A 59 0.41 8.87 2.44
C LYS A 59 0.62 7.42 2.01
N ILE A 60 0.39 6.51 2.95
CA ILE A 60 0.64 5.08 2.79
C ILE A 60 -0.63 4.34 3.23
N TYR A 61 -1.32 3.74 2.28
CA TYR A 61 -2.44 2.85 2.52
C TYR A 61 -1.90 1.42 2.64
N ILE A 62 -2.21 0.74 3.74
CA ILE A 62 -1.64 -0.58 4.02
C ILE A 62 -2.74 -1.59 4.36
N TYR A 63 -2.79 -2.68 3.59
CA TYR A 63 -3.69 -3.79 3.88
C TYR A 63 -3.14 -4.67 5.02
N PRO A 64 -4.00 -5.38 5.77
CA PRO A 64 -3.58 -6.17 6.94
C PRO A 64 -2.47 -7.20 6.68
N GLU A 65 -2.37 -7.77 5.48
CA GLU A 65 -1.29 -8.70 5.12
C GLU A 65 0.13 -8.08 5.10
N PHE A 66 0.22 -6.75 5.09
CA PHE A 66 1.47 -6.00 5.19
C PHE A 66 1.65 -5.33 6.57
N ALA A 67 0.77 -5.59 7.54
CA ALA A 67 0.78 -4.93 8.86
C ALA A 67 2.10 -5.06 9.63
N GLN A 68 2.93 -6.07 9.34
CA GLN A 68 4.29 -6.20 9.89
C GLN A 68 5.21 -5.02 9.58
N LEU A 69 4.89 -4.21 8.55
CA LEU A 69 5.66 -3.02 8.20
C LEU A 69 5.28 -1.80 9.04
N LEU A 70 4.11 -1.79 9.68
CA LEU A 70 3.60 -0.65 10.46
C LEU A 70 4.61 -0.08 11.47
N PRO A 71 5.39 -0.88 12.24
CA PRO A 71 6.36 -0.34 13.18
C PRO A 71 7.48 0.47 12.53
N SER A 72 7.74 0.26 11.25
CA SER A 72 8.81 0.92 10.49
C SER A 72 8.29 2.12 9.68
N LEU A 73 6.99 2.41 9.72
CA LEU A 73 6.36 3.47 8.94
C LEU A 73 5.99 4.68 9.81
N PRO A 74 6.06 5.91 9.27
CA PRO A 74 5.60 7.11 9.97
C PRO A 74 4.08 7.04 10.22
N ARG A 75 3.66 6.99 11.48
CA ARG A 75 2.25 6.78 11.88
C ARG A 75 1.29 7.81 11.29
N ASP A 76 1.73 9.06 11.16
CA ASP A 76 0.96 10.18 10.61
C ASP A 76 0.67 10.05 9.11
N LYS A 77 1.47 9.27 8.39
CA LYS A 77 1.31 9.01 6.96
C LYS A 77 0.51 7.75 6.65
N VAL A 78 0.26 6.90 7.65
CA VAL A 78 -0.32 5.58 7.45
C VAL A 78 -1.84 5.58 7.61
N VAL A 79 -2.52 4.90 6.69
CA VAL A 79 -3.93 4.52 6.80
C VAL A 79 -4.05 3.02 6.57
N VAL A 80 -4.64 2.31 7.52
CA VAL A 80 -4.89 0.87 7.38
C VAL A 80 -6.16 0.67 6.55
N VAL A 81 -6.06 -0.13 5.49
CA VAL A 81 -7.20 -0.46 4.63
C VAL A 81 -7.93 -1.67 5.22
N ALA A 82 -8.80 -1.39 6.20
CA ALA A 82 -9.57 -2.40 6.91
C ALA A 82 -10.96 -1.86 7.28
N PRO A 83 -11.96 -2.74 7.45
CA PRO A 83 -13.28 -2.34 7.92
C PRO A 83 -13.23 -1.76 9.35
N GLU A 84 -14.23 -0.95 9.68
CA GLU A 84 -14.40 -0.40 11.02
C GLU A 84 -14.46 -1.53 12.07
N GLY A 85 -13.74 -1.35 13.18
CA GLY A 85 -13.63 -2.36 14.25
C GLY A 85 -12.53 -3.40 14.06
N HIS A 86 -11.76 -3.37 12.96
CA HIS A 86 -10.56 -4.21 12.84
C HIS A 86 -9.55 -3.87 13.95
N PRO A 87 -8.83 -4.85 14.54
CA PRO A 87 -7.92 -4.61 15.68
C PRO A 87 -6.88 -3.51 15.43
N LEU A 88 -6.37 -3.42 14.20
CA LEU A 88 -5.41 -2.38 13.81
C LEU A 88 -6.01 -0.96 13.87
N CYS A 89 -7.34 -0.81 13.79
CA CYS A 89 -8.02 0.49 13.85
C CYS A 89 -8.02 1.10 15.26
N ALA A 90 -7.63 0.33 16.29
CA ALA A 90 -7.46 0.86 17.64
C ALA A 90 -6.21 1.76 17.75
N GLU A 91 -5.20 1.49 16.92
CA GLU A 91 -3.90 2.18 16.97
C GLU A 91 -3.63 3.03 15.73
N TYR A 92 -4.24 2.70 14.60
CA TYR A 92 -4.04 3.37 13.31
C TYR A 92 -5.36 3.87 12.75
N ARG A 93 -5.30 4.95 11.97
CA ARG A 93 -6.45 5.40 11.19
C ARG A 93 -6.81 4.32 10.18
N CYS A 94 -8.05 3.85 10.17
CA CYS A 94 -8.57 2.98 9.12
C CYS A 94 -9.38 3.79 8.09
N GLY A 95 -9.37 3.33 6.85
CA GLY A 95 -10.12 3.97 5.78
C GLY A 95 -9.87 3.36 4.41
N GLU A 96 -10.58 3.88 3.42
CA GLU A 96 -10.42 3.41 2.04
C GLU A 96 -9.21 4.06 1.36
N PRO A 97 -8.58 3.37 0.39
CA PRO A 97 -7.54 3.98 -0.41
C PRO A 97 -8.06 5.22 -1.12
N CYS A 98 -7.25 6.28 -1.06
CA CYS A 98 -7.47 7.57 -1.71
C CYS A 98 -8.64 8.40 -1.15
N SER A 99 -9.05 8.11 0.09
CA SER A 99 -9.90 8.98 0.92
C SER A 99 -9.10 10.00 1.74
#